data_AF-A0AAW2LBF7-F1
#
_entry.id   AF-A0AAW2LBF7-F1
#
_cell.length_a   1.000
_cell.length_b   1.000
_cell.length_c   1.000
_cell.angle_alpha   90.00
_cell.angle_beta   90.00
_cell.angle_gamma   90.00
#
_symmetry.space_group_name_H-M   'P 1'
#
loop_
_entity.id
_entity.type
_entity.pdbx_description
1 polymer ?
#
loop_
_entity_poly.entity_id
_entity_poly.type
_entity_poly.pdbx_seq_one_letter_code
_entity_poly.pdbx_strand_id
1 'polypeptide(L)'
;MKIEELDDSTKSIVESKSSSDKERRLIEVRGDAKRALVGAGARILFYPTLLYNVFRNKIQAEFRWWDQIDQFLLLGAVPFPKDVPRLKQLGVGGVITLNEPYETLVPTSLYYAHGIDHLEIPTRDYLFAPSFVDINRAVNFIHRNASIGQTTYVHCKAGRGRSTTIVLCYLVEYKHMSPAAALEYVRSRRPRVLLAPSQWQGLKTIQGGFKVSQLDVPLSGSARISAAAYGF
;
A
#
# COMPACT_ATOMS: atom_id res chain seq x y z
N MET A 1 40.99 55.59 27.03
CA MET A 1 39.52 55.44 27.02
C MET A 1 39.18 54.39 25.97
N LYS A 2 38.25 53.47 26.29
CA LYS A 2 37.65 52.41 25.45
C LYS A 2 38.43 51.11 25.23
N ILE A 3 38.16 50.14 26.10
CA ILE A 3 37.82 48.73 25.83
C ILE A 3 36.85 48.42 27.00
N GLU A 4 35.66 47.83 26.90
CA GLU A 4 35.40 46.41 26.61
C GLU A 4 33.92 46.14 26.98
N GLU A 5 32.95 46.35 26.08
CA GLU A 5 31.54 45.98 26.32
C GLU A 5 30.85 45.61 25.01
N LEU A 6 31.21 44.48 24.38
CA LEU A 6 30.52 44.00 23.16
C LEU A 6 30.49 42.46 22.97
N ASP A 7 30.82 41.65 23.99
CA ASP A 7 30.95 40.18 23.81
C ASP A 7 29.81 39.33 24.44
N ASP A 8 29.15 39.77 25.51
CA ASP A 8 28.31 38.88 26.32
C ASP A 8 26.92 38.55 25.71
N SER A 9 26.30 39.52 25.02
CA SER A 9 25.02 39.31 24.33
C SER A 9 25.13 38.44 23.08
N THR A 10 26.29 38.46 22.40
CA THR A 10 26.50 37.63 21.20
C THR A 10 26.74 36.18 21.59
N LYS A 11 27.48 35.95 22.68
CA LYS A 11 27.80 34.61 23.19
C LYS A 11 26.56 33.84 23.66
N SER A 12 25.65 34.51 24.37
CA SER A 12 24.38 33.93 24.82
C SER A 12 23.41 33.59 23.66
N ILE A 13 23.39 34.40 22.60
CA ILE A 13 22.60 34.11 21.38
C ILE A 13 23.19 32.92 20.62
N VAL A 14 24.51 32.80 20.57
CA VAL A 14 25.19 31.67 19.90
C VAL A 14 25.01 30.36 20.69
N GLU A 15 25.07 30.40 22.03
CA GLU A 15 24.82 29.23 22.88
C GLU A 15 23.36 28.76 22.84
N SER A 16 22.40 29.68 22.84
CA SER A 16 20.97 29.34 22.75
C SER A 16 20.60 28.73 21.39
N LYS A 17 21.15 29.23 20.27
CA LYS A 17 20.99 28.61 18.94
C LYS A 17 21.64 27.24 18.86
N SER A 18 22.86 27.09 19.38
CA SER A 18 23.60 25.83 19.42
C SER A 18 22.87 24.74 20.22
N SER A 19 22.26 25.12 21.35
CA SER A 19 21.47 24.19 22.17
C SER A 19 20.18 23.76 21.48
N SER A 20 19.47 24.69 20.82
CA SER A 20 18.26 24.38 20.05
C SER A 20 18.53 23.45 18.86
N ASP A 21 19.63 23.67 18.14
CA ASP A 21 20.00 22.82 16.99
C ASP A 21 20.46 21.43 17.43
N LYS A 22 21.17 21.31 18.56
CA LYS A 22 21.51 20.00 19.15
C LYS A 22 20.27 19.23 19.57
N GLU A 23 19.31 19.89 20.21
CA GLU A 23 18.06 19.26 20.65
C GLU A 23 17.23 18.77 19.46
N ARG A 24 17.10 19.58 18.40
CA ARG A 24 16.43 19.17 17.14
C ARG A 24 17.10 17.95 16.51
N ARG A 25 18.43 17.94 16.44
CA ARG A 25 19.21 16.84 15.85
C ARG A 25 19.09 15.56 16.68
N LEU A 26 19.04 15.67 18.01
CA LEU A 26 18.80 14.53 18.91
C LEU A 26 17.38 13.95 18.77
N ILE A 27 16.37 14.81 18.62
CA ILE A 27 14.98 14.39 18.38
C ILE A 27 14.85 13.66 17.04
N GLU A 28 15.50 14.19 16.00
CA GLU A 28 15.54 13.59 14.66
C GLU A 28 16.22 12.21 14.67
N VAL A 29 17.43 12.11 15.24
CA VAL A 29 18.16 10.84 15.37
C VAL A 29 17.37 9.82 16.20
N ARG A 30 16.71 10.25 17.28
CA ARG A 30 15.86 9.37 18.10
C ARG A 30 14.60 8.92 17.33
N GLY A 31 14.04 9.78 16.50
CA GLY A 31 12.93 9.46 15.59
C GLY A 31 13.32 8.40 14.56
N ASP A 32 14.49 8.56 13.95
CA ASP A 32 15.01 7.63 12.95
C ASP A 32 15.40 6.28 13.55
N ALA A 33 16.03 6.28 14.73
CA ALA A 33 16.35 5.05 15.45
C ALA A 33 15.08 4.27 15.83
N LYS A 34 14.03 4.95 16.31
CA LYS A 34 12.73 4.32 16.58
C LYS A 34 12.10 3.75 15.33
N ARG A 35 12.14 4.48 14.20
CA ARG A 35 11.63 4.02 12.90
C ARG A 35 12.38 2.79 12.39
N ALA A 36 13.70 2.78 12.51
CA ALA A 36 14.55 1.66 12.12
C ALA A 36 14.25 0.41 12.97
N LEU A 37 14.14 0.56 14.29
CA LEU A 37 13.81 -0.54 15.20
C LEU A 37 12.42 -1.14 14.90
N VAL A 38 11.43 -0.29 14.66
CA VAL A 38 10.08 -0.73 14.25
C VAL A 38 10.14 -1.48 12.92
N GLY A 39 10.91 -0.99 11.95
CA GLY A 39 11.12 -1.67 10.66
C GLY A 39 11.85 -3.01 10.79
N ALA A 40 12.77 -3.16 11.74
CA ALA A 40 13.45 -4.43 12.01
C ALA A 40 12.51 -5.46 12.67
N GLY A 41 11.73 -5.03 13.67
CA GLY A 41 10.72 -5.87 14.31
C GLY A 41 9.64 -6.34 13.34
N ALA A 42 9.16 -5.47 12.46
CA ALA A 42 8.18 -5.81 11.42
C ALA A 42 8.70 -6.90 10.46
N ARG A 43 9.99 -6.84 10.08
CA ARG A 43 10.65 -7.85 9.24
C ARG A 43 10.75 -9.20 9.94
N ILE A 44 11.18 -9.22 11.20
CA ILE A 44 11.31 -10.46 11.99
C ILE A 44 9.95 -11.15 12.15
N LEU A 45 8.90 -10.37 12.43
CA LEU A 45 7.56 -10.90 12.62
C LEU A 45 6.84 -11.24 11.31
N PHE A 46 7.35 -10.81 10.15
CA PHE A 46 6.71 -11.04 8.86
C PHE A 46 6.57 -12.53 8.54
N TYR A 47 7.68 -13.27 8.53
CA TYR A 47 7.71 -14.67 8.13
C TYR A 47 6.96 -15.62 9.09
N PRO A 48 7.09 -15.51 10.43
CA PRO A 48 6.32 -16.35 11.36
C PRO A 48 4.80 -16.16 11.20
N THR A 49 4.34 -14.92 11.06
CA THR A 49 2.90 -14.63 10.91
C THR A 49 2.38 -14.96 9.50
N LEU A 50 3.23 -14.87 8.47
CA LEU A 50 2.92 -15.40 7.14
C LEU A 50 2.79 -16.93 7.16
N LEU A 51 3.70 -17.64 7.82
CA LEU A 51 3.65 -19.09 7.97
C LEU A 51 2.36 -19.51 8.67
N TYR A 52 1.96 -18.80 9.72
CA TYR A 52 0.67 -19.00 10.37
C TYR A 52 -0.51 -18.84 9.38
N ASN A 53 -0.50 -17.82 8.52
CA ASN A 53 -1.52 -17.64 7.49
C ASN A 53 -1.53 -18.79 6.46
N VAL A 54 -0.35 -19.29 6.06
CA VAL A 54 -0.24 -20.45 5.16
C VAL A 54 -0.80 -21.71 5.81
N PHE A 55 -0.46 -21.96 7.08
CA PHE A 55 -0.96 -23.09 7.84
C PHE A 55 -2.48 -23.05 7.96
N ARG A 56 -3.04 -21.88 8.30
CA ARG A 56 -4.50 -21.69 8.34
C ARG A 56 -5.15 -21.89 6.97
N ASN A 57 -4.56 -21.40 5.89
CA ASN A 57 -5.04 -21.63 4.52
C ASN A 57 -5.10 -23.12 4.16
N LYS A 58 -4.16 -23.91 4.65
CA LYS A 58 -4.12 -25.35 4.36
C LYS A 58 -5.13 -26.17 5.17
N ILE A 59 -5.43 -25.74 6.39
CA ILE A 59 -6.25 -26.52 7.32
C ILE A 59 -7.71 -26.07 7.33
N GLN A 60 -7.95 -24.77 7.15
CA GLN A 60 -9.29 -24.21 7.17
C GLN A 60 -9.74 -23.99 5.72
N ALA A 61 -10.68 -24.81 5.23
CA ALA A 61 -11.23 -24.67 3.88
C ALA A 61 -11.88 -23.29 3.64
N GLU A 62 -12.38 -22.67 4.71
CA GLU A 62 -12.90 -21.29 4.69
C GLU A 62 -11.80 -20.24 4.47
N PHE A 63 -10.54 -20.58 4.72
CA PHE A 63 -9.40 -19.70 4.51
C PHE A 63 -8.91 -19.77 3.06
N ARG A 64 -9.66 -19.19 2.12
CA ARG A 64 -9.22 -18.99 0.73
C ARG A 64 -8.13 -17.91 0.64
N TRP A 65 -7.09 -18.12 -0.19
CA TRP A 65 -5.96 -17.19 -0.35
C TRP A 65 -6.40 -15.87 -0.99
N TRP A 66 -7.27 -15.95 -2.00
CA TRP A 66 -7.99 -14.85 -2.61
C TRP A 66 -9.47 -15.18 -2.80
N ASP A 67 -10.29 -14.15 -2.87
CA ASP A 67 -11.72 -14.22 -3.13
C ASP A 67 -12.08 -13.29 -4.29
N GLN A 68 -12.99 -13.71 -5.15
CA GLN A 68 -13.61 -12.84 -6.14
C GLN A 68 -14.62 -11.95 -5.45
N ILE A 69 -14.37 -10.64 -5.51
CA ILE A 69 -15.25 -9.63 -4.91
C ILE A 69 -16.27 -9.16 -5.94
N ASP A 70 -15.80 -8.84 -7.15
CA ASP A 70 -16.63 -8.41 -8.28
C ASP A 70 -16.14 -9.10 -9.56
N GLN A 71 -16.86 -8.97 -10.67
CA GLN A 71 -16.59 -9.68 -11.93
C GLN A 71 -15.10 -9.62 -12.35
N PHE A 72 -14.46 -8.46 -12.22
CA PHE A 72 -13.05 -8.23 -12.60
C PHE A 72 -12.17 -7.83 -11.42
N LEU A 73 -12.51 -8.25 -10.19
CA LEU A 73 -11.80 -7.85 -8.98
C LEU A 73 -11.59 -9.02 -8.02
N LEU A 74 -10.32 -9.32 -7.74
CA LEU A 74 -9.89 -10.28 -6.73
C LEU A 74 -9.25 -9.57 -5.53
N LEU A 75 -9.56 -10.03 -4.32
CA LEU A 75 -8.96 -9.57 -3.06
C LEU A 75 -8.25 -10.73 -2.36
N GLY A 76 -6.99 -10.56 -1.96
CA GLY A 76 -6.28 -11.67 -1.30
C GLY A 76 -5.04 -11.32 -0.49
N ALA A 77 -4.38 -12.39 -0.05
CA ALA A 77 -3.10 -12.39 0.68
C ALA A 77 -1.90 -12.29 -0.26
N VAL A 78 -0.69 -12.16 0.27
CA VAL A 78 0.52 -12.02 -0.55
C VAL A 78 0.71 -13.28 -1.43
N PRO A 79 0.85 -13.15 -2.76
CA PRO A 79 1.01 -14.31 -3.63
C PRO A 79 2.42 -14.91 -3.50
N PHE A 80 2.54 -16.19 -3.84
CA PHE A 80 3.83 -16.84 -4.08
C PHE A 80 4.17 -16.82 -5.58
N PRO A 81 5.45 -16.99 -5.96
CA PRO A 81 5.84 -17.07 -7.37
C PRO A 81 5.03 -18.10 -8.19
N LYS A 82 4.72 -19.25 -7.58
CA LYS A 82 3.88 -20.30 -8.19
C LYS A 82 2.43 -19.89 -8.44
N ASP A 83 1.94 -18.84 -7.79
CA ASP A 83 0.57 -18.37 -7.97
C ASP A 83 0.45 -17.46 -9.19
N VAL A 84 1.54 -16.86 -9.69
CA VAL A 84 1.53 -15.91 -10.82
C VAL A 84 0.94 -16.53 -12.09
N PRO A 85 1.33 -17.75 -12.53
CA PRO A 85 0.70 -18.39 -13.67
C PRO A 85 -0.79 -18.67 -13.44
N ARG A 86 -1.18 -19.03 -12.22
CA ARG A 86 -2.58 -19.27 -11.85
C ARG A 86 -3.40 -17.98 -11.88
N LEU A 87 -2.84 -16.86 -11.41
CA LEU A 87 -3.47 -15.55 -11.53
C LEU A 87 -3.70 -15.21 -13.01
N LYS A 88 -2.71 -15.45 -13.88
CA LYS A 88 -2.88 -15.22 -15.32
C LYS A 88 -4.01 -16.06 -15.92
N GLN A 89 -4.11 -17.33 -15.56
CA GLN A 89 -5.20 -18.22 -16.00
C GLN A 89 -6.59 -17.76 -15.53
N LEU A 90 -6.67 -17.06 -14.38
CA LEU A 90 -7.91 -16.45 -13.88
C LEU A 90 -8.25 -15.13 -14.60
N GLY A 91 -7.55 -14.78 -15.67
CA GLY A 91 -7.76 -13.54 -16.42
C GLY A 91 -7.19 -12.30 -15.72
N VAL A 92 -6.28 -12.48 -14.75
CA VAL A 92 -5.62 -11.34 -14.11
C VAL A 92 -4.72 -10.64 -15.12
N GLY A 93 -5.05 -9.39 -15.42
CA GLY A 93 -4.25 -8.49 -16.25
C GLY A 93 -3.45 -7.48 -15.42
N GLY A 94 -3.82 -7.26 -14.15
CA GLY A 94 -3.10 -6.35 -13.27
C GLY A 94 -3.06 -6.80 -11.81
N VAL A 95 -1.97 -6.44 -11.13
CA VAL A 95 -1.76 -6.69 -9.69
C VAL A 95 -1.48 -5.38 -8.97
N ILE A 96 -2.11 -5.20 -7.82
CA ILE A 96 -1.81 -4.09 -6.91
C ILE A 96 -1.24 -4.65 -5.61
N THR A 97 0.02 -4.28 -5.31
CA THR A 97 0.75 -4.69 -4.12
C THR A 97 0.77 -3.56 -3.09
N LEU A 98 0.12 -3.79 -1.95
CA LEU A 98 0.08 -2.81 -0.83
C LEU A 98 1.18 -3.04 0.21
N ASN A 99 1.97 -4.09 0.01
CA ASN A 99 3.05 -4.52 0.89
C ASN A 99 4.23 -3.55 0.87
N GLU A 100 4.90 -3.37 2.01
CA GLU A 100 6.24 -2.78 1.97
C GLU A 100 7.21 -3.75 1.28
N PRO A 101 8.32 -3.28 0.68
CA PRO A 101 9.19 -4.13 -0.14
C PRO A 101 9.67 -5.41 0.56
N TYR A 102 9.92 -5.34 1.88
CA TYR A 102 10.34 -6.49 2.69
C TYR A 102 9.24 -7.52 2.98
N GLU A 103 7.99 -7.22 2.63
CA GLU A 103 6.82 -8.09 2.77
C GLU A 103 6.39 -8.73 1.44
N THR A 104 7.16 -8.54 0.36
CA THR A 104 6.87 -9.08 -0.98
C THR A 104 7.60 -10.39 -1.22
N LEU A 105 6.96 -11.32 -1.95
CA LEU A 105 7.54 -12.63 -2.31
C LEU A 105 7.65 -12.83 -3.82
N VAL A 106 7.06 -11.93 -4.60
CA VAL A 106 7.01 -11.98 -6.05
C VAL A 106 7.63 -10.70 -6.58
N PRO A 107 8.73 -10.78 -7.34
CA PRO A 107 9.32 -9.60 -7.94
C PRO A 107 8.44 -9.09 -9.09
N THR A 108 8.42 -7.77 -9.28
CA THR A 108 7.71 -7.09 -10.38
C THR A 108 8.01 -7.69 -11.75
N SER A 109 9.25 -8.13 -12.00
CA SER A 109 9.66 -8.76 -13.25
C SER A 109 8.89 -10.04 -13.57
N LEU A 110 8.48 -10.82 -12.56
CA LEU A 110 7.72 -12.06 -12.78
C LEU A 110 6.29 -11.75 -13.26
N TYR A 111 5.66 -10.68 -12.79
CA TYR A 111 4.35 -10.25 -13.31
C TYR A 111 4.45 -9.84 -14.77
N TYR A 112 5.43 -9.00 -15.11
CA TYR A 112 5.63 -8.56 -16.49
C TYR A 112 5.97 -9.72 -17.45
N ALA A 113 6.74 -10.72 -17.00
CA ALA A 113 7.01 -11.91 -17.79
C ALA A 113 5.73 -12.71 -18.15
N HIS A 114 4.67 -12.58 -17.35
CA HIS A 114 3.36 -13.19 -17.62
C HIS A 114 2.35 -12.20 -18.25
N GLY A 115 2.79 -11.02 -18.68
CA GLY A 115 1.93 -9.98 -19.23
C GLY A 115 0.87 -9.52 -18.21
N ILE A 116 1.30 -9.32 -16.97
CA ILE A 116 0.50 -8.76 -15.88
C ILE A 116 1.13 -7.43 -15.49
N ASP A 117 0.35 -6.35 -15.56
CA ASP A 117 0.79 -5.04 -15.11
C ASP A 117 0.86 -5.00 -13.58
N HIS A 118 1.84 -4.28 -13.03
CA HIS A 118 2.07 -4.24 -11.58
C HIS A 118 2.08 -2.80 -11.05
N LEU A 119 1.24 -2.54 -10.05
CA LEU A 119 1.18 -1.27 -9.32
C LEU A 119 1.57 -1.48 -7.86
N GLU A 120 2.68 -0.87 -7.45
CA GLU A 120 3.16 -0.91 -6.06
C GLU A 120 2.71 0.34 -5.30
N ILE A 121 2.04 0.11 -4.17
CA ILE A 121 1.59 1.16 -3.24
C ILE A 121 2.03 0.74 -1.82
N PRO A 122 3.32 0.89 -1.48
CA PRO A 122 3.84 0.47 -0.18
C PRO A 122 3.11 1.18 0.95
N THR A 123 2.35 0.42 1.74
CA THR A 123 1.56 0.93 2.86
C THR A 123 1.91 0.13 4.10
N ARG A 124 2.31 0.78 5.20
CA ARG A 124 2.59 0.10 6.47
C ARG A 124 1.36 -0.65 6.98
N ASP A 125 1.56 -1.85 7.52
CA ASP A 125 0.43 -2.69 7.94
C ASP A 125 -0.29 -2.17 9.20
N TYR A 126 -1.49 -2.70 9.43
CA TYR A 126 -2.38 -2.47 10.58
C TYR A 126 -2.94 -1.06 10.72
N LEU A 127 -2.11 -0.07 11.03
CA LEU A 127 -2.57 1.25 11.51
C LEU A 127 -2.62 2.31 10.41
N PHE A 128 -2.16 2.00 9.20
CA PHE A 128 -2.04 2.98 8.12
C PHE A 128 -2.98 2.65 6.97
N ALA A 129 -3.41 3.71 6.30
CA ALA A 129 -4.14 3.67 5.05
C ALA A 129 -3.25 4.25 3.95
N PRO A 130 -3.42 3.83 2.68
CA PRO A 130 -2.74 4.46 1.56
C PRO A 130 -3.10 5.95 1.47
N SER A 131 -2.21 6.76 0.88
CA SER A 131 -2.50 8.18 0.65
C SER A 131 -3.68 8.34 -0.31
N PHE A 132 -4.36 9.49 -0.29
CA PHE A 132 -5.48 9.72 -1.21
C PHE A 132 -5.06 9.60 -2.69
N VAL A 133 -3.89 10.12 -3.04
CA VAL A 133 -3.31 10.02 -4.38
C VAL A 133 -3.11 8.56 -4.78
N ASP A 134 -2.61 7.73 -3.85
CA ASP A 134 -2.42 6.31 -4.14
C ASP A 134 -3.72 5.54 -4.21
N ILE A 135 -4.72 5.87 -3.38
CA ILE A 135 -6.06 5.30 -3.49
C ILE A 135 -6.63 5.60 -4.88
N ASN A 136 -6.51 6.85 -5.33
CA ASN A 136 -6.97 7.26 -6.65
C ASN A 136 -6.28 6.45 -7.78
N ARG A 137 -4.95 6.36 -7.73
CA ARG A 137 -4.16 5.55 -8.68
C ARG A 137 -4.62 4.10 -8.71
N ALA A 138 -4.84 3.49 -7.54
CA ALA A 138 -5.29 2.10 -7.43
C ALA A 138 -6.70 1.89 -7.98
N VAL A 139 -7.64 2.75 -7.61
CA VAL A 139 -9.05 2.68 -8.02
C VAL A 139 -9.18 2.87 -9.53
N ASN A 140 -8.43 3.79 -10.12
CA ASN A 140 -8.36 3.98 -11.57
C ASN A 140 -7.67 2.81 -12.29
N PHE A 141 -6.64 2.21 -11.68
CA PHE A 141 -6.00 1.01 -12.22
C PHE A 141 -6.99 -0.16 -12.30
N ILE A 142 -7.76 -0.40 -11.23
CA ILE A 142 -8.82 -1.43 -11.23
C ILE A 142 -9.85 -1.14 -12.32
N HIS A 143 -10.34 0.10 -12.39
CA HIS A 143 -11.38 0.48 -13.36
C HIS A 143 -10.91 0.31 -14.82
N ARG A 144 -9.68 0.75 -15.14
CA ARG A 144 -9.11 0.56 -16.48
C ARG A 144 -9.05 -0.91 -16.88
N ASN A 145 -8.54 -1.78 -16.01
CA ASN A 145 -8.47 -3.22 -16.31
C ASN A 145 -9.88 -3.81 -16.49
N ALA A 146 -10.82 -3.46 -15.61
CA ALA A 146 -12.20 -3.92 -15.72
C ALA A 146 -12.87 -3.48 -17.03
N SER A 147 -12.58 -2.27 -17.51
CA SER A 147 -13.16 -1.73 -18.77
C SER A 147 -12.74 -2.50 -20.03
N ILE A 148 -11.60 -3.20 -19.97
CA ILE A 148 -11.09 -4.07 -21.05
C ILE A 148 -11.27 -5.56 -20.74
N GLY A 149 -12.11 -5.90 -19.75
CA GLY A 149 -12.44 -7.27 -19.38
C GLY A 149 -11.31 -8.01 -18.65
N GLN A 150 -10.35 -7.30 -18.08
CA GLN A 150 -9.24 -7.89 -17.32
C GLN A 150 -9.48 -7.80 -15.81
N THR A 151 -9.14 -8.88 -15.12
CA THR A 151 -9.25 -8.94 -13.66
C THR A 151 -8.06 -8.24 -12.99
N THR A 152 -8.33 -7.47 -11.93
CA THR A 152 -7.29 -6.92 -11.06
C THR A 152 -7.20 -7.70 -9.77
N TYR A 153 -5.99 -8.12 -9.39
CA TYR A 153 -5.72 -8.73 -8.09
C TYR A 153 -5.14 -7.71 -7.11
N VAL A 154 -5.86 -7.43 -6.04
CA VAL A 154 -5.45 -6.49 -5.00
C VAL A 154 -5.06 -7.27 -3.75
N HIS A 155 -3.82 -7.12 -3.30
CA HIS A 155 -3.35 -7.83 -2.11
C HIS A 155 -2.53 -6.97 -1.16
N CYS A 156 -2.46 -7.45 0.07
CA CYS A 156 -1.48 -7.04 1.07
C CYS A 156 -0.88 -8.32 1.66
N LYS A 157 -0.54 -8.36 2.94
CA LYS A 157 -0.06 -9.60 3.58
C LYS A 157 -1.15 -10.67 3.70
N ALA A 158 -2.27 -10.36 4.35
CA ALA A 158 -3.34 -11.33 4.63
C ALA A 158 -4.65 -11.02 3.88
N GLY A 159 -4.70 -9.93 3.12
CA GLY A 159 -5.92 -9.49 2.44
C GLY A 159 -7.05 -9.09 3.38
N ARG A 160 -6.73 -8.34 4.45
CA ARG A 160 -7.70 -8.00 5.52
C ARG A 160 -7.95 -6.50 5.70
N GLY A 161 -6.89 -5.71 5.73
CA GLY A 161 -6.94 -4.26 5.97
C GLY A 161 -6.60 -3.45 4.71
N ARG A 162 -5.30 -3.22 4.46
CA ARG A 162 -4.77 -2.34 3.38
C ARG A 162 -5.42 -2.57 2.01
N SER A 163 -5.40 -3.81 1.51
CA SER A 163 -6.00 -4.14 0.20
C SER A 163 -7.53 -4.04 0.21
N THR A 164 -8.16 -4.40 1.32
CA THR A 164 -9.61 -4.20 1.52
C THR A 164 -9.96 -2.73 1.41
N THR A 165 -9.16 -1.81 1.97
CA THR A 165 -9.39 -0.37 1.85
C THR A 165 -9.50 0.06 0.38
N ILE A 166 -8.55 -0.35 -0.46
CA ILE A 166 -8.59 -0.04 -1.91
C ILE A 166 -9.84 -0.62 -2.58
N VAL A 167 -10.18 -1.88 -2.29
CA VAL A 167 -11.37 -2.54 -2.84
C VAL A 167 -12.64 -1.80 -2.47
N LEU A 168 -12.78 -1.37 -1.22
CA LEU A 168 -13.94 -0.59 -0.77
C LEU A 168 -14.02 0.76 -1.46
N CYS A 169 -12.89 1.46 -1.61
CA CYS A 169 -12.83 2.73 -2.32
C CYS A 169 -13.29 2.57 -3.78
N TYR A 170 -12.88 1.48 -4.45
CA TYR A 170 -13.33 1.17 -5.80
C TYR A 170 -14.84 0.89 -5.89
N LEU A 171 -15.40 0.10 -4.95
CA LEU A 171 -16.84 -0.20 -4.92
C LEU A 171 -17.68 1.05 -4.64
N VAL A 172 -17.20 1.95 -3.78
CA VAL A 172 -17.89 3.22 -3.53
C VAL A 172 -17.86 4.10 -4.78
N GLU A 173 -16.70 4.28 -5.41
CA GLU A 173 -16.54 5.18 -6.55
C GLU A 173 -17.26 4.67 -7.81
N TYR A 174 -17.00 3.42 -8.21
CA TYR A 174 -17.41 2.89 -9.51
C TYR A 174 -18.60 1.93 -9.47
N LYS A 175 -19.01 1.48 -8.28
CA LYS A 175 -20.25 0.68 -8.09
C LYS A 175 -21.31 1.42 -7.30
N HIS A 176 -21.06 2.68 -6.94
CA HIS A 176 -21.98 3.58 -6.25
C HIS A 176 -22.57 2.99 -4.96
N MET A 177 -21.80 2.14 -4.28
CA MET A 177 -22.18 1.61 -2.98
C MET A 177 -21.92 2.64 -1.89
N SER A 178 -22.75 2.66 -0.84
CA SER A 178 -22.36 3.36 0.38
C SER A 178 -21.17 2.63 1.05
N PRO A 179 -20.31 3.31 1.83
CA PRO A 179 -19.23 2.65 2.57
C PRO A 179 -19.67 1.46 3.42
N ALA A 180 -20.82 1.57 4.07
CA ALA A 180 -21.40 0.49 4.88
C ALA A 180 -21.79 -0.70 4.00
N ALA A 181 -22.52 -0.46 2.91
CA ALA A 181 -22.94 -1.49 1.97
C ALA A 181 -21.74 -2.16 1.29
N ALA A 182 -20.72 -1.39 0.89
CA ALA A 182 -19.48 -1.92 0.31
C ALA A 182 -18.76 -2.86 1.29
N LEU A 183 -18.70 -2.49 2.58
CA LEU A 183 -18.07 -3.34 3.58
C LEU A 183 -18.85 -4.63 3.83
N GLU A 184 -20.16 -4.55 3.96
CA GLU A 184 -21.02 -5.75 4.10
C GLU A 184 -20.92 -6.65 2.87
N TYR A 185 -20.92 -6.05 1.68
CA TYR A 185 -20.70 -6.75 0.42
C TYR A 185 -19.37 -7.51 0.46
N VAL A 186 -18.25 -6.85 0.76
CA VAL A 186 -16.95 -7.54 0.85
C VAL A 186 -16.93 -8.60 1.95
N ARG A 187 -17.52 -8.33 3.13
CA ARG A 187 -17.59 -9.29 4.25
C ARG A 187 -18.34 -10.57 3.89
N SER A 188 -19.43 -10.46 3.14
CA SER A 188 -20.19 -11.64 2.70
C SER A 188 -19.39 -12.54 1.75
N ARG A 189 -18.40 -12.01 1.03
CA ARG A 189 -17.48 -12.80 0.17
C ARG A 189 -16.20 -13.22 0.90
N ARG A 190 -15.68 -12.37 1.80
CA ARG A 190 -14.45 -12.58 2.59
C ARG A 190 -14.69 -12.19 4.05
N PRO A 191 -15.24 -13.09 4.89
CA PRO A 191 -15.67 -12.77 6.26
C PRO A 191 -14.57 -12.23 7.19
N ARG A 192 -13.29 -12.50 6.87
CA ARG A 192 -12.14 -12.15 7.71
C ARG A 192 -11.63 -10.72 7.55
N VAL A 193 -12.24 -9.90 6.69
CA VAL A 193 -11.80 -8.50 6.51
C VAL A 193 -11.99 -7.69 7.79
N LEU A 194 -10.99 -6.87 8.10
CA LEU A 194 -10.97 -6.04 9.31
C LEU A 194 -10.22 -4.75 9.00
N LEU A 195 -10.92 -3.63 9.11
CA LEU A 195 -10.38 -2.29 8.87
C LEU A 195 -10.00 -1.64 10.19
N ALA A 196 -8.83 -1.00 10.22
CA ALA A 196 -8.45 -0.10 11.30
C ALA A 196 -9.18 1.26 11.20
N PRO A 197 -9.26 2.06 12.27
CA PRO A 197 -9.91 3.37 12.24
C PRO A 197 -9.39 4.32 11.16
N SER A 198 -8.08 4.33 10.90
CA SER A 198 -7.46 5.14 9.84
C SER A 198 -7.92 4.75 8.44
N GLN A 199 -8.16 3.45 8.22
CA GLN A 199 -8.66 2.91 6.95
C GLN A 199 -10.13 3.26 6.72
N TRP A 200 -10.91 3.31 7.80
CA TRP A 200 -12.28 3.83 7.77
C TRP A 200 -12.32 5.31 7.41
N GLN A 201 -11.36 6.11 7.91
CA GLN A 201 -11.31 7.54 7.60
C GLN A 201 -11.09 7.79 6.11
N GLY A 202 -10.18 7.03 5.47
CA GLY A 202 -9.95 7.15 4.02
C GLY A 202 -11.21 6.89 3.19
N LEU A 203 -12.04 5.93 3.61
CA LEU A 203 -13.29 5.60 2.93
C LEU A 203 -14.34 6.72 3.05
N LYS A 204 -14.42 7.37 4.22
CA LYS A 204 -15.34 8.50 4.45
C LYS A 204 -14.95 9.74 3.62
N THR A 205 -13.66 9.97 3.41
CA THR A 205 -13.16 11.08 2.59
C THR A 205 -13.63 11.00 1.14
N ILE A 206 -13.69 9.79 0.56
CA ILE A 206 -14.20 9.56 -0.80
C ILE A 206 -15.71 9.80 -0.87
N GLN A 207 -16.47 9.34 0.12
CA GLN A 207 -17.92 9.56 0.17
C GLN A 207 -18.30 11.04 0.34
N GLY A 208 -17.48 11.83 1.04
CA GLY A 208 -17.72 13.25 1.36
C GLY A 208 -17.58 14.24 0.21
N GLY A 209 -17.50 13.77 -1.05
CA GLY A 209 -17.56 14.63 -2.23
C GLY A 209 -16.24 14.86 -2.97
N PHE A 210 -15.14 14.25 -2.54
CA PHE A 210 -13.90 14.27 -3.32
C PHE A 210 -13.90 13.10 -4.31
N LYS A 211 -14.43 13.35 -5.52
CA LYS A 211 -14.45 12.34 -6.59
C LYS A 211 -13.03 12.07 -7.08
N VAL A 212 -12.71 10.79 -7.27
CA VAL A 212 -11.42 10.34 -7.83
C VAL A 212 -11.20 10.93 -9.22
N SER A 213 -12.27 11.20 -9.96
CA SER A 213 -12.25 11.84 -11.27
C SER A 213 -11.82 13.32 -11.30
N GLN A 214 -11.60 13.98 -10.17
CA GLN A 214 -11.18 15.40 -10.12
C GLN A 214 -9.67 15.60 -9.99
N LEU A 215 -8.87 14.53 -9.82
CA LEU A 215 -7.42 14.60 -9.93
C LEU A 215 -7.00 14.13 -11.33
N ASP A 216 -7.00 15.04 -12.29
CA ASP A 216 -6.26 14.86 -13.54
C ASP A 216 -4.75 14.84 -13.21
N VAL A 217 -4.26 13.67 -12.79
CA VAL A 217 -2.82 13.42 -12.72
C VAL A 217 -2.37 13.04 -14.12
N PRO A 218 -1.53 13.83 -14.80
CA PRO A 218 -0.97 13.44 -16.08
C PRO A 218 -0.23 12.10 -15.89
N LEU A 219 -0.60 11.10 -16.68
CA LEU A 219 0.15 9.85 -16.80
C LEU A 219 1.48 10.18 -17.49
N SER A 220 2.46 10.68 -16.74
CA SER A 220 3.81 10.84 -17.25
C SER A 220 4.46 9.45 -17.37
N GLY A 221 4.77 9.06 -18.61
CA GLY A 221 5.87 8.16 -18.92
C GLY A 221 5.59 6.66 -18.83
N SER A 222 4.84 6.12 -19.79
CA SER A 222 5.14 4.78 -20.31
C SER A 222 6.53 4.84 -20.96
N ALA A 223 7.57 4.60 -20.18
CA ALA A 223 8.88 4.27 -20.73
C ALA A 223 8.78 2.84 -21.27
N ARG A 224 8.49 2.72 -22.57
CA ARG A 224 8.83 1.53 -23.34
C ARG A 224 10.35 1.35 -23.27
N ILE A 225 10.82 0.55 -22.32
CA ILE A 225 12.20 0.06 -22.37
C ILE A 225 12.21 -1.03 -23.44
N SER A 226 12.64 -0.63 -24.63
CA SER A 226 12.96 -1.53 -25.73
C SER A 226 14.08 -2.48 -25.30
N ALA A 227 13.83 -3.78 -25.40
CA ALA A 227 14.78 -4.86 -25.12
C ALA A 227 15.83 -4.99 -26.23
N ALA A 228 16.67 -3.96 -26.40
CA ALA A 228 17.78 -3.98 -27.34
C ALA A 228 19.00 -3.23 -26.77
N ALA A 229 19.60 -3.76 -25.70
CA ALA A 229 20.95 -3.36 -25.25
C ALA A 229 21.51 -4.37 -24.23
N TYR A 230 21.76 -5.61 -24.65
CA TYR A 230 22.80 -6.45 -24.05
C TYR A 230 23.56 -7.12 -25.21
N GLY A 231 24.48 -6.35 -25.77
CA GLY A 231 25.64 -6.90 -26.45
C GLY A 231 26.83 -6.67 -25.53
N PHE A 232 27.20 -7.71 -24.79
CA PHE A 232 28.54 -8.13 -24.35
C PHE A 232 28.37 -9.34 -23.42
#